data_AF-A0AAA9SAR8-F1
#
_entry.id   AF-A0AAA9SAR8-F1
#
_cell.length_a   1.000
_cell.length_b   1.000
_cell.length_c   1.000
_cell.angle_alpha   90.00
_cell.angle_beta   90.00
_cell.angle_gamma   90.00
#
_symmetry.space_group_name_H-M   'P 1'
#
loop_
_entity.id
_entity.type
_entity.pdbx_description
1 polymer ?
#
loop_
_entity_poly.entity_id
_entity_poly.type
_entity_poly.pdbx_seq_one_letter_code
_entity_poly.pdbx_strand_id
1 'polypeptide(L)'
;MSQWHHVGGHWGQDRVFSGYSSAKKKGGNHIPERWKDYLPVGQRMPGTRFIAFKVPLKKSFEKHLAPEECFSPLDLFNKIQEQNEELGLIIDLTYTRRYYKPEELPENFPYLKIYTVGHQVPDDDTIFKFKNAVNGFLRENKDNGEFFSLPEFWYAFQ
;
A
#
# COMPACT_ATOMS: atom_id res chain seq x y z
N MET A 1 -44.98 34.20 53.27
CA MET A 1 -45.17 33.14 54.27
C MET A 1 -45.59 31.92 53.46
N SER A 2 -44.70 31.01 53.09
CA SER A 2 -44.08 30.07 54.02
C SER A 2 -42.67 29.66 53.57
N GLN A 3 -41.74 29.71 54.52
CA GLN A 3 -40.43 29.06 54.49
C GLN A 3 -40.61 27.57 54.75
N TRP A 4 -39.83 26.72 54.07
CA TRP A 4 -39.35 25.46 54.64
C TRP A 4 -37.89 25.22 54.24
N HIS A 5 -37.04 25.39 55.25
CA HIS A 5 -35.78 24.74 55.63
C HIS A 5 -34.87 24.04 54.61
N HIS A 6 -33.61 24.48 54.65
CA HIS A 6 -32.41 23.78 54.21
C HIS A 6 -32.06 22.59 55.11
N VAL A 7 -31.72 21.46 54.48
CA VAL A 7 -30.72 20.48 54.91
C VAL A 7 -30.10 19.96 53.59
N GLY A 8 -28.84 20.14 53.23
CA GLY A 8 -27.64 19.96 54.04
C GLY A 8 -27.10 18.53 53.83
N GLY A 9 -26.76 18.15 52.59
CA GLY A 9 -26.15 16.86 52.26
C GLY A 9 -24.94 17.06 51.34
N HIS A 10 -23.77 16.66 51.82
CA HIS A 10 -22.44 16.99 51.35
C HIS A 10 -21.78 15.75 50.71
N TRP A 11 -21.16 15.94 49.54
CA TRP A 11 -20.19 15.10 48.83
C TRP A 11 -20.44 13.59 48.65
N GLY A 12 -20.68 13.22 47.38
CA GLY A 12 -20.28 11.93 46.81
C GLY A 12 -19.71 12.17 45.42
N GLN A 13 -18.37 12.33 45.32
CA GLN A 13 -17.66 12.22 44.05
C GLN A 13 -17.53 10.74 43.70
N ASP A 14 -18.41 10.22 42.85
CA ASP A 14 -18.11 8.98 42.13
C ASP A 14 -17.88 9.30 40.66
N ARG A 15 -16.58 9.25 40.35
CA ARG A 15 -15.99 9.48 39.04
C ARG A 15 -16.53 8.44 38.07
N VAL A 16 -17.37 8.89 37.13
CA VAL A 16 -17.62 8.17 35.89
C VAL A 16 -16.29 8.13 35.12
N PHE A 17 -15.52 7.06 35.28
CA PHE A 17 -14.41 6.76 34.39
C PHE A 17 -15.00 6.33 33.03
N SER A 18 -15.28 7.33 32.21
CA SER A 18 -15.36 7.19 30.75
C SER A 18 -13.99 6.75 30.25
N GLY A 19 -13.75 5.45 30.31
CA GLY A 19 -12.61 4.77 29.72
C GLY A 19 -12.91 4.30 28.31
N TYR A 20 -13.61 5.11 27.50
CA TYR A 20 -13.45 4.98 26.05
C TYR A 20 -12.02 5.36 25.75
N SER A 21 -11.16 4.34 25.78
CA SER A 21 -9.81 4.42 25.26
C SER A 21 -9.94 4.93 23.84
N SER A 22 -9.67 6.22 23.65
CA SER A 22 -9.47 6.80 22.33
C SER A 22 -8.51 5.87 21.62
N ALA A 23 -9.03 5.11 20.65
CA ALA A 23 -8.20 4.30 19.78
C ALA A 23 -7.16 5.25 19.21
N LYS A 24 -5.93 5.18 19.73
CA LYS A 24 -4.81 5.96 19.24
C LYS A 24 -4.78 5.71 17.74
N LYS A 25 -5.06 6.74 16.93
CA LYS A 25 -4.77 6.71 15.50
C LYS A 25 -3.29 6.39 15.37
N LYS A 26 -2.95 5.11 15.14
CA LYS A 26 -1.60 4.67 14.80
C LYS A 26 -1.30 5.08 13.35
N GLY A 27 -1.41 6.37 13.06
CA GLY A 27 -0.92 7.00 11.83
C GLY A 27 0.57 7.31 11.94
N GLY A 28 1.37 6.32 12.37
CA GLY A 28 2.82 6.45 12.50
C GLY A 28 3.52 5.87 11.29
N ASN A 29 4.69 6.42 10.94
CA ASN A 29 5.58 5.90 9.89
C ASN A 29 6.32 4.63 10.35
N HIS A 30 5.62 3.71 11.01
CA HIS A 30 6.18 2.42 11.39
C HIS A 30 6.29 1.53 10.15
N ILE A 31 7.47 0.95 9.96
CA ILE A 31 7.77 -0.03 8.92
C ILE A 31 6.82 -1.24 9.09
N PRO A 32 6.20 -1.77 8.02
CA PRO A 32 5.38 -2.97 8.14
C PRO A 32 6.18 -4.14 8.73
N GLU A 33 5.50 -4.98 9.51
CA GLU A 33 6.12 -6.17 10.08
C GLU A 33 6.75 -7.04 8.98
N ARG A 34 7.97 -7.55 9.23
CA ARG A 34 8.76 -8.36 8.29
C ARG A 34 9.10 -7.72 6.94
N TRP A 35 8.80 -6.44 6.71
CA TRP A 35 9.06 -5.77 5.43
C TRP A 35 10.55 -5.81 5.02
N LYS A 36 11.45 -5.76 6.00
CA LYS A 36 12.90 -5.82 5.80
C LYS A 36 13.37 -7.21 5.34
N ASP A 37 12.60 -8.25 5.64
CA ASP A 37 13.00 -9.65 5.41
C ASP A 37 12.79 -10.09 3.95
N TYR A 38 12.08 -9.28 3.15
CA TYR A 38 11.77 -9.59 1.75
C TYR A 38 12.66 -8.81 0.79
N LEU A 39 13.02 -9.47 -0.31
CA LEU A 39 13.67 -8.83 -1.45
C LEU A 39 12.78 -7.68 -1.98
N PRO A 40 13.37 -6.55 -2.39
CA PRO A 40 12.60 -5.41 -2.90
C PRO A 40 11.76 -5.74 -4.13
N VAL A 41 12.36 -6.40 -5.13
CA VAL A 41 11.76 -6.72 -6.43
C VAL A 41 12.10 -8.16 -6.78
N GLY A 42 11.10 -8.95 -7.16
CA GLY A 42 11.25 -10.30 -7.68
C GLY A 42 11.72 -10.31 -9.14
N GLN A 43 11.85 -11.50 -9.71
CA GLN A 43 12.07 -11.66 -11.16
C GLN A 43 10.72 -11.67 -11.89
N ARG A 44 10.73 -11.32 -13.18
CA ARG A 44 9.58 -11.56 -14.05
C ARG A 44 9.19 -13.04 -14.01
N MET A 45 7.90 -13.30 -13.90
CA MET A 45 7.34 -14.65 -13.92
C MET A 45 7.31 -15.17 -15.37
N PRO A 46 8.03 -16.25 -15.70
CA PRO A 46 8.09 -16.78 -17.07
C PRO A 46 6.71 -17.13 -17.62
N GLY A 47 6.48 -16.86 -18.91
CA GLY A 47 5.19 -17.09 -19.56
C GLY A 47 4.10 -16.08 -19.18
N THR A 48 4.44 -15.05 -18.41
CA THR A 48 3.52 -13.96 -18.04
C THR A 48 4.16 -12.60 -18.25
N ARG A 49 3.39 -11.54 -18.00
CA ARG A 49 3.89 -10.16 -17.93
C ARG A 49 3.99 -9.63 -16.49
N PHE A 50 4.04 -10.51 -15.50
CA PHE A 50 3.99 -10.14 -14.09
C PHE A 50 5.38 -10.07 -13.44
N ILE A 51 5.58 -9.02 -12.65
CA ILE A 51 6.67 -8.89 -11.68
C ILE A 51 6.08 -8.51 -10.31
N ALA A 52 6.53 -9.21 -9.28
CA ALA A 52 6.12 -8.94 -7.90
C ALA A 52 7.20 -8.11 -7.20
N PHE A 53 6.80 -7.20 -6.32
CA PHE A 53 7.71 -6.39 -5.51
C PHE A 53 7.07 -6.10 -4.15
N LYS A 54 7.86 -5.80 -3.12
CA LYS A 54 7.31 -5.36 -1.82
C LYS A 54 6.93 -3.89 -1.88
N VAL A 55 6.17 -3.37 -0.90
CA VAL A 55 5.76 -1.95 -0.96
C VAL A 55 6.95 -0.98 -0.94
N PRO A 56 7.08 -0.05 -1.91
CA PRO A 56 8.03 1.04 -1.79
C PRO A 56 7.56 2.02 -0.71
N LEU A 57 8.49 2.55 0.06
CA LEU A 57 8.22 3.44 1.17
C LEU A 57 8.70 4.85 0.84
N LYS A 58 7.83 5.84 1.02
CA LYS A 58 8.17 7.26 0.87
C LYS A 58 9.20 7.70 1.91
N LYS A 59 9.89 8.80 1.61
CA LYS A 59 10.98 9.38 2.41
C LYS A 59 10.74 9.46 3.91
N SER A 60 9.50 9.68 4.33
CA SER A 60 9.12 9.78 5.74
C SER A 60 9.33 8.50 6.57
N PHE A 61 9.52 7.34 5.92
CA PHE A 61 9.87 6.06 6.54
C PHE A 61 11.38 5.81 6.61
N GLU A 62 12.18 6.47 5.77
CA GLU A 62 13.65 6.24 5.66
C GLU A 62 14.38 6.47 7.00
N LYS A 63 13.88 7.36 7.85
CA LYS A 63 14.41 7.58 9.21
C LYS A 63 14.40 6.33 10.12
N HIS A 64 13.74 5.25 9.70
CA HIS A 64 13.65 3.97 10.41
C HIS A 64 14.37 2.83 9.66
N LEU A 65 15.09 3.15 8.60
CA LEU A 65 15.79 2.22 7.72
C LEU A 65 17.27 2.60 7.64
N ALA A 66 18.14 1.61 7.57
CA ALA A 66 19.50 1.84 7.11
C ALA A 66 19.48 2.16 5.60
N PRO A 67 20.46 2.92 5.07
CA PRO A 67 20.50 3.29 3.65
C PRO A 67 20.33 2.10 2.68
N GLU A 68 20.92 0.96 2.99
CA GLU A 68 20.85 -0.29 2.24
C GLU A 68 19.49 -1.00 2.32
N GLU A 69 18.67 -0.68 3.32
CA GLU A 69 17.32 -1.20 3.48
C GLU A 69 16.26 -0.32 2.80
N CYS A 70 16.63 0.89 2.38
CA CYS A 70 15.73 1.82 1.72
C CYS A 70 15.23 1.24 0.39
N PHE A 71 13.94 1.42 0.15
CA PHE A 71 13.30 1.05 -1.10
C PHE A 71 12.16 2.03 -1.39
N SER A 72 12.47 3.04 -2.16
CA SER A 72 11.57 4.11 -2.59
C SER A 72 10.86 3.75 -3.90
N PRO A 73 9.84 4.52 -4.32
CA PRO A 73 9.26 4.37 -5.66
C PRO A 73 10.30 4.51 -6.77
N LEU A 74 11.29 5.40 -6.63
CA LEU A 74 12.37 5.54 -7.60
C LEU A 74 13.23 4.27 -7.68
N ASP A 75 13.55 3.66 -6.53
CA ASP A 75 14.31 2.41 -6.48
C ASP A 75 13.58 1.25 -7.16
N LEU A 76 12.24 1.23 -7.11
CA LEU A 76 11.43 0.26 -7.86
C LEU A 76 11.72 0.37 -9.36
N PHE A 77 11.60 1.56 -9.96
CA PHE A 77 11.82 1.73 -11.39
C PHE A 77 13.26 1.42 -11.79
N ASN A 78 14.24 1.87 -11.01
CA ASN A 78 15.66 1.56 -11.26
C ASN A 78 15.92 0.05 -11.26
N LYS A 79 15.38 -0.68 -10.26
CA LYS A 79 15.55 -2.14 -10.16
C LYS A 79 14.85 -2.92 -11.25
N ILE A 80 13.74 -2.41 -11.78
CA ILE A 80 13.07 -3.01 -12.93
C ILE A 80 13.90 -2.80 -14.19
N GLN A 81 14.40 -1.58 -14.41
CA GLN A 81 15.30 -1.28 -15.52
C GLN A 81 16.61 -2.09 -15.46
N GLU A 82 17.17 -2.32 -14.28
CA GLU A 82 18.34 -3.19 -14.06
C GLU A 82 18.08 -4.64 -14.53
N GLN A 83 16.83 -5.09 -14.56
CA GLN A 83 16.44 -6.40 -15.09
C GLN A 83 16.19 -6.39 -16.62
N ASN A 84 16.41 -5.25 -17.29
CA ASN A 84 16.03 -4.97 -18.69
C ASN A 84 14.52 -5.05 -18.95
N GLU A 85 13.75 -4.74 -17.92
CA GLU A 85 12.30 -4.77 -17.92
C GLU A 85 11.76 -3.33 -17.82
N GLU A 86 10.62 -3.01 -18.45
CA GLU A 86 9.92 -1.72 -18.31
C GLU A 86 8.55 -1.91 -17.62
N LEU A 87 8.17 -1.12 -16.61
CA LEU A 87 6.80 -1.21 -16.05
C LEU A 87 5.78 -0.43 -16.90
N GLY A 88 4.58 -0.97 -17.10
CA GLY A 88 3.46 -0.28 -17.74
C GLY A 88 2.24 -0.07 -16.85
N LEU A 89 2.05 -0.85 -15.77
CA LEU A 89 0.97 -0.65 -14.80
C LEU A 89 1.38 -1.15 -13.42
N ILE A 90 1.11 -0.35 -12.39
CA ILE A 90 1.18 -0.79 -10.98
C ILE A 90 -0.24 -1.09 -10.49
N ILE A 91 -0.44 -2.31 -9.99
CA ILE A 91 -1.64 -2.69 -9.23
C ILE A 91 -1.25 -2.82 -7.76
N ASP A 92 -1.62 -1.83 -6.95
CA ASP A 92 -1.35 -1.81 -5.51
C ASP A 92 -2.49 -2.49 -4.75
N LEU A 93 -2.18 -3.62 -4.11
CA LEU A 93 -3.15 -4.42 -3.36
C LEU A 93 -3.19 -4.07 -1.87
N THR A 94 -2.32 -3.17 -1.39
CA THR A 94 -2.27 -2.85 0.04
C THR A 94 -3.59 -2.23 0.52
N TYR A 95 -3.97 -2.49 1.76
CA TYR A 95 -5.20 -1.93 2.32
C TYR A 95 -5.07 -0.45 2.77
N THR A 96 -3.99 0.23 2.41
CA THR A 96 -3.67 1.58 2.91
C THR A 96 -2.99 2.43 1.85
N ARG A 97 -3.04 3.76 1.99
CA ARG A 97 -2.32 4.74 1.14
C ARG A 97 -1.15 5.40 1.85
N ARG A 98 -0.74 4.86 3.00
CA ARG A 98 0.24 5.54 3.86
C ARG A 98 1.67 5.42 3.34
N TYR A 99 1.97 4.41 2.52
CA TYR A 99 3.33 4.00 2.18
C TYR A 99 3.99 4.91 1.14
N TYR A 100 3.30 5.20 0.05
CA TYR A 100 3.70 6.18 -0.95
C TYR A 100 2.44 6.76 -1.59
N LYS A 101 2.57 7.89 -2.27
CA LYS A 101 1.49 8.44 -3.07
C LYS A 101 1.73 8.19 -4.57
N PRO A 102 0.68 8.05 -5.38
CA PRO A 102 0.83 7.95 -6.84
C PRO A 102 1.58 9.14 -7.44
N GLU A 103 1.50 10.33 -6.82
CA GLU A 103 2.25 11.52 -7.25
C GLU A 103 3.78 11.39 -7.08
N GLU A 104 4.26 10.37 -6.35
CA GLU A 104 5.69 10.05 -6.21
C GLU A 104 6.18 9.08 -7.29
N LEU A 105 5.27 8.59 -8.15
CA LEU A 105 5.61 7.81 -9.34
C LEU A 105 5.99 8.74 -10.51
N PRO A 106 6.59 8.22 -11.58
CA PRO A 106 6.77 8.98 -12.81
C PRO A 106 5.46 9.63 -13.28
N GLU A 107 5.57 10.80 -13.89
CA GLU A 107 4.42 11.59 -14.29
C GLU A 107 3.48 10.80 -15.19
N ASN A 108 2.18 10.83 -14.89
CA ASN A 108 1.13 10.10 -15.63
C ASN A 108 1.31 8.56 -15.66
N PHE A 109 2.13 7.99 -14.78
CA PHE A 109 2.32 6.54 -14.74
C PHE A 109 1.00 5.80 -14.37
N PRO A 110 0.57 4.80 -15.15
CA PRO A 110 -0.65 4.06 -14.85
C PRO A 110 -0.58 3.35 -13.48
N TYR A 111 -1.52 3.69 -12.60
CA TYR A 111 -1.62 3.16 -11.24
C TYR A 111 -3.06 2.81 -10.91
N LEU A 112 -3.28 1.62 -10.36
CA LEU A 112 -4.57 1.15 -9.89
C LEU A 112 -4.49 0.64 -8.45
N LYS A 113 -5.38 1.16 -7.60
CA LYS A 113 -5.54 0.69 -6.22
C LYS A 113 -6.68 -0.32 -6.11
N ILE A 114 -6.39 -1.52 -5.62
CA ILE A 114 -7.40 -2.53 -5.27
C ILE A 114 -7.21 -2.90 -3.81
N TYR A 115 -8.05 -2.35 -2.93
CA TYR A 115 -7.94 -2.60 -1.49
C TYR A 115 -8.15 -4.07 -1.16
N THR A 116 -7.06 -4.77 -0.80
CA THR A 116 -7.11 -6.18 -0.44
C THR A 116 -6.84 -6.36 1.04
N VAL A 117 -7.73 -7.04 1.75
CA VAL A 117 -7.56 -7.33 3.17
C VAL A 117 -6.49 -8.41 3.32
N GLY A 118 -5.45 -8.12 4.10
CA GLY A 118 -4.39 -9.08 4.37
C GLY A 118 -4.86 -10.26 5.22
N HIS A 119 -4.12 -11.38 5.16
CA HIS A 119 -4.36 -12.62 5.92
C HIS A 119 -5.72 -13.32 5.64
N GLN A 120 -6.40 -12.94 4.56
CA GLN A 120 -7.64 -13.57 4.11
C GLN A 120 -7.55 -13.83 2.61
N VAL A 121 -8.29 -14.83 2.13
CA VAL A 121 -8.48 -15.03 0.69
C VAL A 121 -9.28 -13.84 0.15
N PRO A 122 -8.82 -13.16 -0.92
CA PRO A 122 -9.58 -12.07 -1.53
C PRO A 122 -10.97 -12.51 -1.96
N ASP A 123 -11.96 -11.63 -1.83
CA ASP A 123 -13.33 -11.89 -2.29
C ASP A 123 -13.44 -11.85 -3.82
N ASP A 124 -14.58 -12.34 -4.33
CA ASP A 124 -14.84 -12.44 -5.77
C ASP A 124 -14.78 -11.07 -6.47
N ASP A 125 -15.18 -10.00 -5.79
CA ASP A 125 -15.13 -8.63 -6.32
C ASP A 125 -13.67 -8.15 -6.48
N THR A 126 -12.82 -8.41 -5.48
CA THR A 126 -11.39 -8.12 -5.54
C THR A 126 -10.71 -8.90 -6.67
N ILE A 127 -11.02 -10.19 -6.79
CA ILE A 127 -10.52 -11.06 -7.86
C ILE A 127 -10.99 -10.54 -9.24
N PHE A 128 -12.26 -10.16 -9.36
CA PHE A 128 -12.83 -9.64 -10.60
C PHE A 128 -12.17 -8.32 -11.02
N LYS A 129 -11.98 -7.39 -10.08
CA LYS A 129 -11.25 -6.13 -10.32
C LYS A 129 -9.84 -6.36 -10.82
N PHE A 130 -9.11 -7.28 -10.18
CA PHE A 130 -7.75 -7.64 -10.59
C PHE A 130 -7.73 -8.21 -12.02
N LYS A 131 -8.59 -9.20 -12.30
CA LYS A 131 -8.70 -9.81 -13.63
C LYS A 131 -9.04 -8.78 -14.71
N ASN A 132 -9.98 -7.88 -14.44
CA ASN A 132 -10.36 -6.84 -15.41
C ASN A 132 -9.24 -5.85 -15.68
N ALA A 133 -8.50 -5.42 -14.65
CA ALA A 133 -7.37 -4.52 -14.81
C ALA A 133 -6.29 -5.14 -15.71
N VAL A 134 -5.91 -6.38 -15.42
CA VAL A 134 -4.92 -7.13 -16.20
C VAL A 134 -5.42 -7.36 -17.63
N ASN A 135 -6.64 -7.84 -17.82
CA ASN A 135 -7.19 -8.09 -19.16
C ASN A 135 -7.31 -6.80 -19.98
N GLY A 136 -7.65 -5.67 -19.33
CA GLY A 136 -7.71 -4.36 -19.95
C GLY A 136 -6.37 -3.92 -20.51
N PHE A 137 -5.33 -3.91 -19.67
CA PHE A 137 -4.00 -3.53 -20.13
C PHE A 137 -3.44 -4.51 -21.17
N LEU A 138 -3.63 -5.83 -21.01
CA LEU A 138 -3.15 -6.81 -22.00
C LEU A 138 -3.79 -6.55 -23.37
N ARG A 139 -5.08 -6.16 -23.39
CA ARG A 139 -5.79 -5.85 -24.63
C ARG A 139 -5.28 -4.55 -25.28
N GLU A 140 -4.88 -3.56 -24.50
CA GLU A 140 -4.37 -2.29 -24.98
C GLU A 140 -2.88 -2.36 -25.40
N ASN A 141 -2.16 -3.37 -24.92
CA ASN A 141 -0.72 -3.53 -25.12
C ASN A 141 -0.37 -4.88 -25.77
N LYS A 142 -1.20 -5.37 -26.70
CA LYS A 142 -1.06 -6.69 -27.34
C LYS A 142 0.24 -6.84 -28.13
N ASP A 143 0.69 -5.75 -28.75
CA ASP A 143 1.79 -5.77 -29.73
C ASP A 143 3.17 -5.60 -29.08
N ASN A 144 3.22 -5.28 -27.79
CA ASN A 144 4.48 -5.04 -27.05
C ASN A 144 5.29 -6.33 -26.80
N GLY A 145 4.86 -7.48 -27.34
CA GLY A 145 5.52 -8.78 -27.23
C GLY A 145 5.81 -9.48 -28.56
N GLU A 146 5.58 -8.83 -29.72
CA GLU A 146 5.83 -9.45 -31.04
C GLU A 146 7.20 -9.13 -31.66
N PHE A 147 7.90 -8.09 -31.19
CA PHE A 147 9.21 -7.72 -31.74
C PHE A 147 10.34 -8.02 -30.77
N PHE A 148 11.18 -9.00 -31.14
CA PHE A 148 12.41 -9.44 -30.48
C PHE A 148 13.54 -8.37 -30.40
N SER A 149 13.23 -7.07 -30.32
CA SER A 149 14.27 -6.02 -30.32
C SER A 149 13.98 -4.72 -29.56
N LEU A 150 12.92 -4.61 -28.76
CA LEU A 150 12.70 -3.44 -27.89
C LEU A 150 12.18 -3.85 -26.50
N PRO A 151 12.41 -3.06 -25.44
CA PRO A 151 12.07 -3.47 -24.07
C PRO A 151 10.56 -3.72 -23.94
N GLU A 152 10.21 -4.86 -23.39
CA GLU A 152 8.84 -5.27 -23.17
C GLU A 152 8.27 -4.52 -21.94
N PHE A 153 7.01 -4.08 -22.00
CA PHE A 153 6.30 -3.45 -20.87
C PHE A 153 5.71 -4.52 -19.91
N TRP A 154 5.74 -4.30 -18.60
CA TRP A 154 5.47 -5.26 -17.51
C TRP A 154 4.51 -4.73 -16.46
N TYR A 155 3.86 -5.65 -15.76
CA TYR A 155 2.99 -5.35 -14.63
C TYR A 155 3.69 -5.55 -13.32
N ALA A 156 3.53 -4.56 -12.44
CA ALA A 156 3.96 -4.65 -11.07
C ALA A 156 2.73 -4.91 -10.17
N PHE A 157 2.76 -5.96 -9.34
CA PHE A 157 1.75 -6.15 -8.28
C PHE A 157 2.40 -6.33 -6.89
N GLN A 158 1.69 -5.89 -5.85
CA GLN A 158 2.22 -5.76 -4.49
C GLN A 158 1.15 -5.90 -3.41
#